data_AF-A0A948BD00-F1
#
_entry.id   AF-A0A948BD00-F1
#
_cell.length_a   1.000
_cell.length_b   1.000
_cell.length_c   1.000
_cell.angle_alpha   90.00
_cell.angle_beta   90.00
_cell.angle_gamma   90.00
#
_symmetry.space_group_name_H-M   'P 1'
#
loop_
_entity.id
_entity.type
_entity.pdbx_description
1 polymer ?
#
loop_
_entity_poly.entity_id
_entity_poly.type
_entity_poly.pdbx_seq_one_letter_code
_entity_poly.pdbx_strand_id
1 'polypeptide(L)'
;YINPDFADVRAIMNEMGPALMGAGQGIGENRAADAVNMAIASPLLQDISIDGARGVLVNISAREDSLTMAEVTEATTRIYEEVHEDANIIMGVVFDPNLGEALRVTVIATGIRQSEFAEPLPGKIRKFAQRRETIAQTLPFSDKDGSGDLLSHGSANKSRSPFPKSIFDEEKLDRPTFLRRNEN
;
A
#
# COMPACT_ATOMS: atom_id res chain seq x y z
N TYR A 1 -2.08 23.51 16.81
CA TYR A 1 -1.28 22.27 16.70
C TYR A 1 -2.08 21.15 17.34
N ILE A 2 -2.41 20.11 16.58
CA ILE A 2 -3.10 18.92 17.07
C ILE A 2 -2.17 17.76 16.74
N ASN A 3 -1.59 17.14 17.77
CA ASN A 3 -0.70 16.02 17.60
C ASN A 3 -1.40 14.76 18.13
N PRO A 4 -1.67 13.76 17.27
CA PRO A 4 -2.12 12.49 17.77
C PRO A 4 -1.00 11.82 18.56
N ASP A 5 -1.36 11.01 19.55
CA ASP A 5 -0.37 10.20 20.23
C ASP A 5 -0.01 8.97 19.38
N PHE A 6 1.13 8.37 19.67
CA PHE A 6 1.59 7.21 18.91
C PHE A 6 0.76 5.95 19.18
N ALA A 7 0.10 5.88 20.34
CA ALA A 7 -0.73 4.73 20.71
C ALA A 7 -2.00 4.68 19.86
N ASP A 8 -2.65 5.82 19.65
CA ASP A 8 -3.83 6.00 18.82
C ASP A 8 -3.52 5.63 17.37
N VAL A 9 -2.43 6.19 16.81
CA VAL A 9 -2.01 5.89 15.43
C VAL A 9 -1.73 4.39 15.27
N ARG A 10 -1.00 3.80 16.23
CA ARG A 10 -0.68 2.37 16.21
C ARG A 10 -1.94 1.50 16.30
N ALA A 11 -2.94 1.89 17.09
CA ALA A 11 -4.20 1.17 17.23
C ALA A 11 -4.96 1.13 15.90
N ILE A 12 -5.10 2.28 15.22
CA ILE A 12 -5.77 2.34 13.91
C ILE A 12 -5.01 1.56 12.84
N MET A 13 -3.68 1.65 12.81
CA MET A 13 -2.90 1.04 11.73
C MET A 13 -2.69 -0.48 11.88
N ASN A 14 -2.73 -1.04 13.09
CA ASN A 14 -2.44 -2.46 13.31
C ASN A 14 -3.63 -3.40 13.10
N GLU A 15 -4.86 -2.97 13.35
CA GLU A 15 -6.01 -3.88 13.45
C GLU A 15 -6.90 -3.90 12.20
N MET A 16 -6.52 -3.16 11.15
CA MET A 16 -7.47 -2.72 10.13
C MET A 16 -7.17 -3.21 8.71
N GLY A 17 -6.14 -4.02 8.50
CA GLY A 17 -5.90 -4.67 7.20
C GLY A 17 -5.56 -3.68 6.07
N PRO A 18 -6.12 -3.83 4.86
CA PRO A 18 -5.77 -2.96 3.72
C PRO A 18 -6.13 -1.50 3.98
N ALA A 19 -5.32 -0.61 3.40
CA ALA A 19 -5.44 0.82 3.57
C ALA A 19 -5.49 1.53 2.22
N LEU A 20 -6.21 2.64 2.18
CA LEU A 20 -6.26 3.58 1.08
C LEU A 20 -5.76 4.94 1.54
N MET A 21 -5.18 5.69 0.61
CA MET A 21 -4.67 7.03 0.88
C MET A 21 -5.18 7.98 -0.19
N GLY A 22 -5.70 9.12 0.25
CA GLY A 22 -6.12 10.22 -0.60
C GLY A 22 -5.45 11.52 -0.17
N ALA A 23 -5.16 12.39 -1.13
CA ALA A 23 -4.59 13.71 -0.85
C ALA A 23 -5.25 14.76 -1.72
N GLY A 24 -5.46 15.93 -1.13
CA GLY A 24 -6.08 17.08 -1.78
C GLY A 24 -5.49 18.39 -1.29
N GLN A 25 -5.66 19.45 -2.09
CA GLN A 25 -5.18 20.78 -1.77
C GLN A 25 -6.21 21.81 -2.22
N GLY A 26 -6.46 22.80 -1.36
CA GLY A 26 -7.37 23.90 -1.65
C GLY A 26 -6.71 25.25 -1.40
N ILE A 27 -7.26 26.30 -2.01
CA ILE A 27 -6.87 27.71 -1.85
C ILE A 27 -8.15 28.57 -1.83
N GLY A 28 -8.15 29.68 -1.11
CA GLY A 28 -9.31 30.58 -0.98
C GLY A 28 -10.19 30.31 0.24
N GLU A 29 -11.41 30.82 0.25
CA GLU A 29 -12.32 30.77 1.41
C GLU A 29 -12.81 29.35 1.74
N ASN A 30 -13.07 28.52 0.73
CA ASN A 30 -13.57 27.15 0.90
C ASN A 30 -12.46 26.08 0.81
N ARG A 31 -11.19 26.49 0.99
CA ARG A 31 -10.03 25.62 0.75
C ARG A 31 -10.03 24.34 1.59
N ALA A 32 -10.63 24.36 2.78
CA ALA A 32 -10.72 23.18 3.65
C ALA A 32 -11.65 22.13 3.05
N ALA A 33 -12.89 22.51 2.72
CA ALA A 33 -13.85 21.62 2.07
C ALA A 33 -13.34 21.11 0.71
N ASP A 34 -12.75 21.99 -0.10
CA ASP A 34 -12.21 21.61 -1.41
C ASP A 34 -11.06 20.60 -1.28
N ALA A 35 -10.13 20.83 -0.35
CA ALA A 35 -9.03 19.91 -0.09
C ALA A 35 -9.51 18.54 0.39
N VAL A 36 -10.53 18.50 1.24
CA VAL A 36 -11.15 17.24 1.70
C VAL A 36 -11.84 16.52 0.56
N ASN A 37 -12.69 17.20 -0.21
CA ASN A 37 -13.39 16.60 -1.34
C ASN A 37 -12.40 16.01 -2.36
N MET A 38 -11.29 16.72 -2.62
CA MET A 38 -10.21 16.20 -3.47
C MET A 38 -9.49 15.00 -2.87
N ALA A 39 -9.26 14.99 -1.55
CA ALA A 39 -8.62 13.86 -0.89
C ALA A 39 -9.51 12.61 -0.94
N ILE A 40 -10.83 12.76 -0.73
CA ILE A 40 -11.81 11.68 -0.75
C ILE A 40 -12.12 11.21 -2.19
N ALA A 41 -11.96 12.07 -3.19
CA ALA A 41 -12.11 11.72 -4.60
C ALA A 41 -10.78 11.34 -5.28
N SER A 42 -9.73 11.05 -4.51
CA SER A 42 -8.38 10.84 -5.06
C SER A 42 -8.31 9.60 -5.96
N PRO A 43 -7.61 9.66 -7.12
CA PRO A 43 -7.47 8.52 -8.04
C PRO A 43 -6.86 7.25 -7.43
N LEU A 44 -6.17 7.38 -6.30
CA LEU A 44 -5.62 6.24 -5.55
C LEU A 44 -6.71 5.34 -4.93
N LEU A 45 -7.96 5.80 -4.92
CA LEU A 45 -9.11 5.08 -4.35
C LEU A 45 -9.75 4.06 -5.30
N GLN A 46 -9.39 4.00 -6.59
CA GLN A 46 -9.77 2.93 -7.55
C GLN A 46 -11.23 2.43 -7.41
N ASP A 47 -12.22 3.32 -7.49
CA ASP A 47 -13.66 3.03 -7.34
C ASP A 47 -14.10 2.48 -5.95
N ILE A 48 -13.18 2.42 -4.98
CA ILE A 48 -13.42 2.05 -3.60
C ILE A 48 -13.72 3.30 -2.79
N SER A 49 -14.92 3.35 -2.24
CA SER A 49 -15.35 4.43 -1.34
C SER A 49 -14.76 4.24 0.06
N ILE A 50 -14.56 5.34 0.78
CA ILE A 50 -14.07 5.33 2.17
C ILE A 50 -15.19 5.15 3.21
N ASP A 51 -16.45 5.03 2.79
CA ASP A 51 -17.63 4.83 3.65
C ASP A 51 -17.50 3.60 4.57
N GLY A 52 -16.84 2.55 4.08
CA GLY A 52 -16.63 1.32 4.83
C GLY A 52 -15.45 1.34 5.81
N ALA A 53 -14.66 2.42 5.84
CA ALA A 53 -13.46 2.49 6.68
C ALA A 53 -13.84 2.65 8.16
N ARG A 54 -13.30 1.78 9.04
CA ARG A 54 -13.49 1.93 10.49
C ARG A 54 -12.33 2.61 11.21
N GLY A 55 -11.24 2.90 10.50
CA GLY A 55 -10.08 3.59 11.05
C GLY A 55 -9.58 4.61 10.04
N VAL A 56 -9.57 5.88 10.42
CA VAL A 56 -9.24 6.98 9.51
C VAL A 56 -8.21 7.89 10.17
N LEU A 57 -7.10 8.12 9.48
CA LEU A 57 -6.09 9.10 9.88
C LEU A 57 -6.14 10.29 8.92
N VAL A 58 -6.33 11.48 9.46
CA VAL A 58 -6.39 12.73 8.72
C VAL A 58 -5.22 13.59 9.12
N ASN A 59 -4.46 14.07 8.14
CA ASN A 59 -3.43 15.07 8.34
C ASN A 59 -3.78 16.34 7.57
N ILE A 60 -3.90 17.45 8.29
CA ILE A 60 -4.10 18.78 7.75
C ILE A 60 -2.77 19.51 7.80
N SER A 61 -2.30 19.98 6.66
CA SER A 61 -1.09 20.79 6.55
C SER A 61 -1.42 22.18 6.03
N ALA A 62 -0.96 23.20 6.73
CA ALA A 62 -1.16 24.60 6.37
C ALA A 62 -0.06 25.46 6.98
N ARG A 63 0.02 26.73 6.61
CA ARG A 63 0.83 27.69 7.37
C ARG A 63 0.18 27.99 8.71
N GLU A 64 1.01 28.12 9.75
CA GLU A 64 0.59 28.37 11.14
C GLU A 64 -0.29 29.61 11.29
N ASP A 65 0.03 30.68 10.58
CA ASP A 65 -0.68 31.96 10.64
C ASP A 65 -1.96 32.00 9.79
N SER A 66 -2.14 31.02 8.90
CA SER A 66 -3.29 30.98 7.99
C SER A 66 -4.40 30.03 8.43
N LEU A 67 -4.11 29.05 9.29
CA LEU A 67 -5.07 27.99 9.64
C LEU A 67 -6.01 28.44 10.76
N THR A 68 -7.31 28.36 10.51
CA THR A 68 -8.34 28.68 11.48
C THR A 68 -9.01 27.43 12.05
N MET A 69 -9.60 27.54 13.24
CA MET A 69 -10.37 26.43 13.83
C MET A 69 -11.68 26.13 13.09
N ALA A 70 -12.23 27.13 12.39
CA ALA A 70 -13.39 26.93 11.53
C ALA A 70 -13.07 25.95 10.39
N GLU A 71 -11.94 26.14 9.70
CA GLU A 71 -11.49 25.26 8.62
C GLU A 71 -11.20 23.83 9.10
N VAL A 72 -10.58 23.69 10.27
CA VAL A 72 -10.35 22.37 10.86
C VAL A 72 -11.68 21.68 11.17
N THR A 73 -12.63 22.40 11.76
CA THR A 73 -13.96 21.87 12.10
C THR A 73 -14.76 21.49 10.85
N GLU A 74 -14.70 22.32 9.81
CA GLU A 74 -15.33 22.06 8.52
C GLU A 74 -14.76 20.79 7.87
N ALA A 75 -13.43 20.69 7.78
CA ALA A 75 -12.76 19.51 7.24
C ALA A 75 -13.12 18.24 8.04
N THR A 76 -13.15 18.36 9.37
CA THR A 76 -13.54 17.28 10.28
C THR A 76 -14.95 16.79 9.99
N THR A 77 -15.92 17.71 9.99
CA THR A 77 -17.34 17.42 9.79
C THR A 77 -17.54 16.71 8.45
N ARG A 78 -16.89 17.21 7.40
CA ARG A 78 -16.99 16.64 6.06
C ARG A 78 -16.42 15.22 5.98
N ILE A 79 -15.33 14.92 6.70
CA ILE A 79 -14.76 13.57 6.73
C ILE A 79 -15.68 12.62 7.52
N TYR A 80 -16.28 13.06 8.63
CA TYR A 80 -17.25 12.26 9.39
C TYR A 80 -18.48 11.85 8.57
N GLU A 81 -18.92 12.69 7.64
CA GLU A 81 -20.06 12.39 6.75
C GLU A 81 -19.76 11.31 5.70
N GLU A 82 -18.48 11.09 5.38
CA GLU A 82 -18.05 10.22 4.28
C GLU A 82 -17.52 8.87 4.76
N VAL A 83 -17.46 8.64 6.07
CA VAL A 83 -16.91 7.42 6.69
C VAL A 83 -17.97 6.72 7.55
N HIS A 84 -17.66 5.52 8.03
CA HIS A 84 -18.58 4.75 8.87
C HIS A 84 -18.90 5.47 10.20
N GLU A 85 -20.13 5.34 10.71
CA GLU A 85 -20.57 5.98 11.97
C GLU A 85 -19.72 5.59 13.19
N ASP A 86 -19.30 4.32 13.24
CA ASP A 86 -18.39 3.79 14.26
C ASP A 86 -16.89 3.90 13.88
N ALA A 87 -16.52 4.73 12.91
CA ALA A 87 -15.12 4.90 12.52
C ALA A 87 -14.33 5.63 13.62
N ASN A 88 -13.17 5.09 13.98
CA ASN A 88 -12.20 5.80 14.79
C ASN A 88 -11.44 6.79 13.89
N ILE A 89 -11.55 8.09 14.15
CA ILE A 89 -10.90 9.14 13.36
C ILE A 89 -9.83 9.82 14.20
N ILE A 90 -8.60 9.81 13.71
CA ILE A 90 -7.48 10.53 14.29
C ILE A 90 -7.15 11.73 13.43
N MET A 91 -7.02 12.90 14.06
CA MET A 91 -6.68 14.13 13.37
C MET A 91 -5.31 14.66 13.79
N GLY A 92 -4.48 14.95 12.81
CA GLY A 92 -3.21 15.64 12.95
C GLY A 92 -3.23 16.97 12.21
N VAL A 93 -2.58 17.97 12.81
CA VAL A 93 -2.32 19.26 12.18
C VAL A 93 -0.82 19.52 12.18
N VAL A 94 -0.25 19.66 10.99
CA VAL A 94 1.16 19.97 10.79
C VAL A 94 1.29 21.35 10.15
N PHE A 95 2.24 22.14 10.64
CA PHE A 95 2.53 23.44 10.05
C PHE A 95 3.69 23.34 9.07
N ASP A 96 3.45 23.71 7.81
CA ASP A 96 4.48 23.78 6.76
C ASP A 96 4.59 25.22 6.24
N PRO A 97 5.72 25.91 6.49
CA PRO A 97 5.92 27.29 6.06
C PRO A 97 5.95 27.46 4.54
N ASN A 98 6.15 26.38 3.77
CA ASN A 98 6.28 26.41 2.31
C ASN A 98 4.93 26.32 1.58
N LEU A 99 3.82 26.06 2.29
CA LEU A 99 2.49 25.87 1.67
C LEU A 99 1.86 27.17 1.16
N GLY A 100 2.40 28.33 1.50
CA GLY A 100 1.79 29.61 1.15
C GLY A 100 0.35 29.70 1.68
N GLU A 101 -0.59 30.13 0.85
CA GLU A 101 -2.02 30.22 1.23
C GLU A 101 -2.77 28.89 1.08
N ALA A 102 -2.10 27.82 0.65
CA ALA A 102 -2.76 26.54 0.42
C ALA A 102 -2.94 25.75 1.70
N LEU A 103 -4.04 24.99 1.75
CA LEU A 103 -4.32 23.99 2.77
C LEU A 103 -4.29 22.63 2.09
N ARG A 104 -3.48 21.71 2.61
CA ARG A 104 -3.37 20.33 2.13
C ARG A 104 -4.01 19.39 3.13
N VAL A 105 -4.85 18.49 2.65
CA VAL A 105 -5.42 17.40 3.45
C VAL A 105 -4.91 16.08 2.90
N THR A 106 -4.56 15.18 3.80
CA THR A 106 -4.24 13.78 3.50
C THR A 106 -5.10 12.90 4.37
N VAL A 107 -5.81 11.97 3.75
CA VAL A 107 -6.68 11.00 4.43
C VAL A 107 -6.12 9.62 4.19
N ILE A 108 -5.99 8.83 5.25
CA ILE A 108 -5.60 7.43 5.19
C ILE A 108 -6.74 6.64 5.82
N ALA A 109 -7.44 5.86 5.01
CA ALA A 109 -8.57 5.05 5.42
C ALA A 109 -8.15 3.58 5.52
N THR A 110 -8.50 2.93 6.62
CA THR A 110 -8.13 1.56 6.97
C THR A 110 -9.38 0.80 7.42
N GLY A 111 -9.37 -0.53 7.35
CA GLY A 111 -10.52 -1.35 7.75
C GLY A 111 -11.54 -1.54 6.65
N ILE A 112 -11.15 -1.25 5.41
CA ILE A 112 -11.98 -1.34 4.23
C ILE A 112 -12.11 -2.81 3.83
N ARG A 113 -13.29 -3.22 3.35
CA ARG A 113 -13.59 -4.63 3.11
C ARG A 113 -12.72 -5.17 1.98
N GLN A 114 -12.07 -6.30 2.23
CA GLN A 114 -11.12 -6.91 1.29
C GLN A 114 -11.72 -7.30 -0.07
N SER A 115 -13.06 -7.42 -0.15
CA SER A 115 -13.79 -7.65 -1.41
C SER A 115 -13.74 -6.49 -2.38
N GLU A 116 -13.48 -5.26 -1.91
CA GLU A 116 -13.44 -4.04 -2.73
C GLU A 116 -12.10 -3.90 -3.48
N PHE A 117 -11.03 -4.52 -2.97
CA PHE A 117 -9.70 -4.53 -3.61
C PHE A 117 -9.50 -5.66 -4.62
N ALA A 118 -10.52 -6.50 -4.84
CA ALA A 118 -10.41 -7.67 -5.68
C ALA A 118 -10.78 -7.34 -7.13
N GLU A 119 -9.85 -6.80 -7.90
CA GLU A 119 -9.93 -6.99 -9.36
C GLU A 119 -9.75 -8.49 -9.66
N PRO A 120 -10.70 -9.15 -10.36
CA PRO A 120 -10.46 -10.49 -10.87
C PRO A 120 -9.42 -10.39 -11.99
N LEU A 121 -8.17 -10.75 -11.69
CA LEU A 121 -7.16 -11.02 -12.70
C LEU A 121 -7.79 -11.88 -13.82
N PRO A 122 -7.92 -11.38 -15.07
CA PRO A 122 -8.49 -12.17 -16.16
C PRO A 122 -7.47 -13.23 -16.57
N GLY A 123 -7.53 -14.38 -15.92
CA GLY A 123 -6.54 -15.42 -16.11
C GLY A 123 -6.86 -16.70 -15.36
N LYS A 124 -8.01 -17.33 -15.66
CA LYS A 124 -8.16 -18.76 -15.40
C LYS A 124 -7.02 -19.48 -16.11
N ILE A 125 -5.97 -19.82 -15.36
CA ILE A 125 -5.00 -20.82 -15.79
C ILE A 125 -5.80 -22.10 -15.96
N ARG A 126 -6.26 -22.37 -17.19
CA ARG A 126 -6.75 -23.68 -17.58
C ARG A 126 -5.59 -24.63 -17.28
N LYS A 127 -5.75 -25.45 -16.26
CA LYS A 127 -4.88 -26.61 -16.05
C LYS A 127 -4.94 -27.41 -17.34
N PHE A 128 -3.93 -27.28 -18.19
CA PHE A 128 -3.73 -28.15 -19.33
C PHE A 128 -3.46 -29.54 -18.75
N ALA A 129 -4.52 -30.33 -18.65
CA ALA A 129 -4.43 -31.75 -18.44
C ALA A 129 -3.57 -32.32 -19.57
N GLN A 130 -2.46 -32.94 -19.17
CA GLN A 130 -1.47 -33.54 -20.04
C GLN A 130 -2.13 -34.52 -21.00
N ARG A 131 -2.30 -34.11 -22.26
CA ARG A 131 -2.38 -35.07 -23.36
C ARG A 131 -0.95 -35.39 -23.77
N ARG A 132 -0.42 -36.46 -23.19
CA ARG A 132 0.75 -37.17 -23.74
C ARG A 132 0.29 -37.80 -25.05
N GLU A 133 0.72 -37.24 -26.18
CA GLU A 133 0.77 -37.96 -27.44
C GLU A 133 2.15 -37.82 -28.07
N THR A 134 2.68 -38.98 -28.39
CA THR A 134 4.01 -39.30 -28.85
C THR A 134 4.22 -38.77 -30.26
N ILE A 135 5.10 -37.78 -30.45
CA ILE A 135 5.68 -37.49 -31.77
C ILE A 135 7.19 -37.35 -31.59
N ALA A 136 7.88 -38.45 -31.87
CA ALA A 136 9.30 -38.43 -32.17
C ALA A 136 9.48 -37.69 -33.50
N GLN A 137 10.03 -36.47 -33.48
CA GLN A 137 10.61 -35.85 -34.66
C GLN A 137 11.89 -35.11 -34.26
N THR A 138 12.94 -35.57 -34.92
CA THR A 138 14.37 -35.25 -34.85
C THR A 138 14.68 -33.76 -34.99
N LEU A 139 15.54 -33.25 -34.11
CA LEU A 139 16.28 -31.99 -34.32
C LEU A 139 17.55 -32.28 -35.13
N PRO A 140 17.86 -31.55 -36.22
CA PRO A 140 19.11 -31.71 -36.92
C PRO A 140 20.11 -30.66 -36.42
N PHE A 141 20.89 -30.98 -35.40
CA PHE A 141 22.13 -30.26 -35.14
C PHE A 141 23.23 -31.25 -34.79
N SER A 142 24.10 -31.44 -35.79
CA SER A 142 25.41 -32.04 -35.67
C SER A 142 26.29 -31.07 -34.91
N ASP A 143 26.88 -31.51 -33.80
CA ASP A 143 28.27 -31.18 -33.50
C ASP A 143 28.92 -32.32 -32.72
N LYS A 144 30.14 -32.60 -33.15
CA LYS A 144 30.99 -33.72 -32.79
C LYS A 144 31.74 -33.43 -31.49
N ASP A 145 32.20 -34.55 -30.91
CA ASP A 145 33.34 -34.70 -30.01
C ASP A 145 33.09 -34.62 -28.49
N GLY A 146 33.39 -35.72 -27.79
CA GLY A 146 33.77 -35.69 -26.38
C GLY A 146 33.07 -36.70 -25.48
N SER A 147 33.65 -37.89 -25.39
CA SER A 147 33.39 -38.98 -24.43
C SER A 147 33.21 -38.54 -22.96
N GLY A 148 32.28 -39.18 -22.23
CA GLY A 148 32.34 -39.15 -20.76
C GLY A 148 31.09 -39.55 -20.00
N ASP A 149 30.91 -40.85 -19.83
CA ASP A 149 30.45 -41.51 -18.60
C ASP A 149 29.00 -41.41 -18.11
N LEU A 150 28.62 -42.52 -17.49
CA LEU A 150 27.30 -43.00 -17.11
C LEU A 150 26.86 -42.48 -15.73
N LEU A 151 25.66 -42.95 -15.34
CA LEU A 151 25.08 -43.00 -13.98
C LEU A 151 24.29 -41.74 -13.57
N SER A 152 23.28 -41.79 -12.71
CA SER A 152 22.39 -42.82 -12.15
C SER A 152 21.58 -42.05 -11.09
N HIS A 153 20.33 -42.47 -10.89
CA HIS A 153 19.47 -42.18 -9.73
C HIS A 153 18.84 -40.79 -9.56
N GLY A 154 17.56 -40.84 -9.18
CA GLY A 154 17.12 -40.04 -8.02
C GLY A 154 15.94 -39.12 -8.27
N SER A 155 14.74 -39.68 -8.17
CA SER A 155 13.51 -38.95 -7.87
C SER A 155 13.64 -38.15 -6.57
N ALA A 156 13.40 -36.83 -6.61
CA ALA A 156 12.86 -36.08 -5.46
C ALA A 156 12.31 -34.71 -5.91
N ASN A 157 10.98 -34.63 -5.95
CA ASN A 157 10.19 -33.42 -6.07
C ASN A 157 10.42 -32.51 -4.84
N LYS A 158 11.10 -31.37 -5.00
CA LYS A 158 11.22 -30.35 -3.95
C LYS A 158 10.66 -29.03 -4.48
N SER A 159 9.49 -28.67 -3.93
CA SER A 159 8.89 -27.35 -4.00
C SER A 159 9.95 -26.26 -3.79
N ARG A 160 10.23 -25.49 -4.84
CA ARG A 160 11.02 -24.25 -4.78
C ARG A 160 10.03 -23.10 -4.76
N SER A 161 9.75 -22.55 -3.58
CA SER A 161 9.18 -21.21 -3.48
C SER A 161 10.22 -20.18 -3.94
N PRO A 162 9.88 -19.12 -4.68
CA PRO A 162 10.86 -18.16 -5.21
C PRO A 162 11.39 -17.16 -4.17
N PHE A 163 10.86 -17.17 -2.94
CA PHE A 163 11.18 -16.14 -1.94
C PHE A 163 11.91 -16.74 -0.72
N PRO A 164 13.10 -16.24 -0.38
CA PRO A 164 13.77 -16.59 0.87
C PRO A 164 13.03 -15.95 2.07
N LYS A 165 12.73 -16.74 3.09
CA LYS A 165 11.96 -16.35 4.29
C LYS A 165 12.72 -15.48 5.30
N SER A 166 13.89 -14.93 4.96
CA SER A 166 14.81 -14.30 5.93
C SER A 166 15.11 -12.82 5.66
N ILE A 167 14.14 -12.06 5.13
CA ILE A 167 14.31 -10.62 4.87
C ILE A 167 14.07 -9.78 6.14
N PHE A 168 13.37 -10.30 7.14
CA PHE A 168 12.99 -9.56 8.36
C PHE A 168 13.71 -10.10 9.60
N ASP A 169 15.04 -10.16 9.56
CA ASP A 169 15.85 -10.26 10.80
C ASP A 169 15.95 -8.86 11.41
N GLU A 170 15.24 -8.62 12.52
CA GLU A 170 15.20 -7.37 13.28
C GLU A 170 16.60 -6.85 13.66
N GLU A 171 17.56 -7.75 13.90
CA GLU A 171 18.97 -7.41 14.22
C GLU A 171 19.74 -6.74 13.07
N LYS A 172 19.26 -6.82 11.81
CA LYS A 172 19.99 -6.27 10.65
C LYS A 172 19.63 -4.81 10.36
N LEU A 173 18.58 -4.25 10.97
CA LEU A 173 18.11 -2.89 10.71
C LEU A 173 18.95 -1.81 11.38
N ASP A 174 19.67 -2.14 12.46
CA ASP A 174 20.51 -1.18 13.20
C ASP A 174 21.86 -0.91 12.53
N ARG A 175 22.19 -1.63 11.46
CA ARG A 175 23.43 -1.43 10.70
C ARG A 175 23.14 -0.77 9.36
N PRO A 176 23.68 0.43 9.11
CA PRO A 176 23.44 1.12 7.85
C PRO A 176 24.04 0.34 6.67
N THR A 177 23.37 0.45 5.52
CA THR A 177 23.54 -0.39 4.34
C THR A 177 24.96 -0.43 3.77
N PHE A 178 25.75 0.63 3.96
CA PHE A 178 27.11 0.76 3.45
C PHE A 178 28.13 -0.17 4.12
N LEU A 179 27.87 -0.65 5.35
CA LEU A 179 28.76 -1.58 6.07
C LEU A 179 28.57 -3.06 5.67
N ARG A 180 27.54 -3.38 4.88
CA ARG A 180 27.20 -4.76 4.50
C ARG A 180 28.04 -5.32 3.36
N ARG A 181 28.84 -4.49 2.69
CA ARG A 181 29.45 -4.83 1.39
C ARG A 181 30.90 -5.32 1.47
N ASN A 182 31.50 -5.36 2.66
CA ASN A 182 32.94 -5.58 2.80
C ASN A 182 33.32 -6.98 3.31
N GLU A 183 32.37 -7.90 3.44
CA GLU A 183 32.63 -9.27 3.91
C GLU A 183 32.11 -10.34 2.94
N ASN A 184 32.49 -10.25 1.67
CA ASN A 184 32.36 -11.39 0.76
C ASN A 184 33.48 -11.43 -0.27
#